data_AF-A0A3M0KDG2-F1
#
_entry.id   AF-A0A3M0KDG2-F1
#
_cell.length_a   1.000
_cell.length_b   1.000
_cell.length_c   1.000
_cell.angle_alpha   90.00
_cell.angle_beta   90.00
_cell.angle_gamma   90.00
#
_symmetry.space_group_name_H-M   'P 1'
#
loop_
_entity.id
_entity.type
_entity.pdbx_description
1 polymer ?
#
loop_
_entity_poly.entity_id
_entity_poly.type
_entity_poly.pdbx_seq_one_letter_code
_entity_poly.pdbx_strand_id
1 'polypeptide(L)'
;MRLATAGGARGLQGVAVRHALCEEFRAWLSAVTQIVLEPTIDISCAKYEYTGQSISVSEVVSHKCRLSVSGWFHGPSVARPTRHVETPLARSPHIPYDHEILYEWINLVYLDMDSQAQIQEEFEERSEILLKDFLKKEKYQLLCEALESKEIQWSSRGPANKRLGHPVCVGELRRWTHGHYTLVHDSQATEFALDLLFFCGCEDWDPEYGGFTSYIAKGEDEELLTVNPEDNCLALVYRDKETMKFVKYINHRSLARLNKHPDRRGFWDFSFVYYE
;
A
#
# COMPACT_ATOMS: atom_id res chain seq x y z
N MET A 1 10.38 -14.57 9.66
CA MET A 1 9.87 -15.37 10.79
C MET A 1 10.50 -16.77 10.75
N ARG A 2 11.53 -17.02 11.57
CA ARG A 2 12.13 -18.35 11.75
C ARG A 2 11.15 -19.23 12.53
N LEU A 3 11.00 -20.49 12.15
CA LEU A 3 10.17 -21.47 12.84
C LEU A 3 10.58 -21.55 14.33
N ALA A 4 9.78 -20.91 15.19
CA ALA A 4 9.74 -21.25 16.60
C ALA A 4 9.15 -22.66 16.70
N THR A 5 9.90 -23.52 17.35
CA THR A 5 9.58 -24.91 17.64
C THR A 5 8.36 -24.99 18.55
N ALA A 6 7.17 -25.12 17.97
CA ALA A 6 6.01 -25.62 18.69
C ALA A 6 6.18 -27.14 18.86
N GLY A 7 6.35 -27.57 20.12
CA GLY A 7 6.55 -28.96 20.50
C GLY A 7 5.39 -29.85 20.10
N GLY A 8 5.70 -30.93 19.40
CA GLY A 8 4.74 -31.98 19.03
C GLY A 8 5.26 -32.81 17.87
N ALA A 9 6.01 -33.88 18.19
CA ALA A 9 6.59 -34.87 17.27
C ALA A 9 7.43 -34.29 16.11
N ARG A 10 8.76 -34.56 16.11
CA ARG A 10 9.57 -34.42 14.88
C ARG A 10 9.01 -35.40 13.84
N GLY A 11 8.11 -34.92 12.98
CA GLY A 11 7.38 -35.76 12.05
C GLY A 11 8.33 -36.44 11.07
N LEU A 12 8.48 -37.76 11.18
CA LEU A 12 9.25 -38.61 10.27
C LEU A 12 8.93 -38.32 8.80
N GLN A 13 7.67 -37.95 8.51
CA GLN A 13 7.20 -37.59 7.17
C GLN A 13 7.83 -36.30 6.64
N GLY A 14 8.06 -35.27 7.47
CA GLY A 14 8.71 -34.02 7.04
C GLY A 14 10.18 -34.24 6.68
N VAL A 15 10.86 -35.13 7.42
CA VAL A 15 12.24 -35.54 7.13
C VAL A 15 12.31 -36.33 5.83
N ALA A 16 11.36 -37.25 5.60
CA ALA A 16 11.28 -38.01 4.36
C ALA A 16 11.03 -37.13 3.13
N VAL A 17 10.13 -36.14 3.24
CA VAL A 17 9.88 -35.17 2.15
C VAL A 17 11.13 -34.34 1.86
N ARG A 18 11.82 -33.85 2.90
CA ARG A 18 13.07 -33.10 2.71
C ARG A 18 14.13 -33.96 2.03
N HIS A 19 14.27 -35.22 2.43
CA HIS A 19 15.22 -36.15 1.81
C HIS A 19 14.91 -36.40 0.33
N ALA A 20 13.65 -36.71 0.00
CA ALA A 20 13.22 -36.93 -1.38
C ALA A 20 13.46 -35.70 -2.27
N LEU A 21 13.23 -34.48 -1.73
CA LEU A 21 13.48 -33.24 -2.44
C LEU A 21 14.99 -32.95 -2.61
N CYS A 22 15.80 -33.16 -1.56
CA CYS A 22 17.26 -32.90 -1.55
C CYS A 22 18.05 -33.85 -2.43
N GLU A 23 17.69 -35.13 -2.48
CA GLU A 23 18.50 -36.14 -3.14
C GLU A 23 17.95 -36.43 -4.54
N GLU A 24 16.81 -37.11 -4.61
CA GLU A 24 16.30 -37.65 -5.88
C GLU A 24 15.76 -36.55 -6.79
N PHE A 25 14.89 -35.68 -6.26
CA PHE A 25 14.26 -34.65 -7.08
C PHE A 25 15.24 -33.57 -7.53
N ARG A 26 16.19 -33.17 -6.66
CA ARG A 26 17.26 -32.21 -7.01
C ARG A 26 18.13 -32.74 -8.16
N ALA A 27 18.55 -34.01 -8.09
CA ALA A 27 19.37 -34.63 -9.11
C ALA A 27 18.64 -34.67 -10.45
N TRP A 28 17.37 -35.08 -10.44
CA TRP A 28 16.51 -35.05 -11.62
C TRP A 28 16.34 -33.62 -12.18
N LEU A 29 16.05 -32.64 -11.33
CA LEU A 29 15.84 -31.25 -11.76
C LEU A 29 17.12 -30.64 -12.34
N SER A 30 18.28 -30.95 -11.77
CA SER A 30 19.58 -30.52 -12.30
C SER A 30 19.83 -31.12 -13.69
N ALA A 31 19.50 -32.40 -13.88
CA ALA A 31 19.65 -33.07 -15.16
C ALA A 31 18.70 -32.52 -16.24
N VAL A 32 17.48 -32.14 -15.89
CA VAL A 32 16.52 -31.57 -16.86
C VAL A 32 16.83 -30.11 -17.19
N THR A 33 17.20 -29.31 -16.20
CA THR A 33 17.44 -27.85 -16.37
C THR A 33 18.86 -27.52 -16.82
N GLN A 34 19.79 -28.47 -16.70
CA GLN A 34 21.23 -28.26 -16.91
C GLN A 34 21.84 -27.21 -15.94
N ILE A 35 21.19 -26.99 -14.80
CA ILE A 35 21.67 -26.12 -13.73
C ILE A 35 22.26 -26.98 -12.61
N VAL A 36 23.45 -26.63 -12.13
CA VAL A 36 24.07 -27.32 -11.00
C VAL A 36 23.44 -26.83 -9.69
N LEU A 37 22.43 -27.53 -9.19
CA LEU A 37 21.74 -27.14 -7.96
C LEU A 37 22.52 -27.56 -6.72
N GLU A 38 22.62 -26.66 -5.74
CA GLU A 38 23.22 -26.90 -4.44
C GLU A 38 22.37 -27.89 -3.62
N PRO A 39 22.97 -28.67 -2.70
CA PRO A 39 22.23 -29.55 -1.79
C PRO A 39 21.31 -28.79 -0.83
N THR A 40 21.57 -27.50 -0.63
CA THR A 40 20.77 -26.62 0.22
C THR A 40 19.41 -26.38 -0.42
N ILE A 41 18.34 -26.76 0.28
CA ILE A 41 16.97 -26.37 -0.05
C ILE A 41 16.41 -25.51 1.08
N ASP A 42 15.86 -24.37 0.70
CA ASP A 42 15.01 -23.56 1.56
C ASP A 42 13.55 -23.98 1.34
N ILE A 43 12.91 -24.53 2.37
CA ILE A 43 11.53 -25.02 2.32
C ILE A 43 10.75 -24.39 3.47
N SER A 44 9.59 -23.84 3.12
CA SER A 44 8.60 -23.34 4.06
C SER A 44 7.26 -24.04 3.85
N CYS A 45 6.49 -24.13 4.93
CA CYS A 45 5.08 -24.51 4.87
C CYS A 45 4.26 -23.23 5.11
N ALA A 46 3.32 -22.95 4.22
CA ALA A 46 2.45 -21.79 4.30
C ALA A 46 0.99 -22.24 4.41
N LYS A 47 0.24 -21.51 5.24
CA LYS A 47 -1.19 -21.68 5.45
C LYS A 47 -1.87 -20.37 5.06
N TYR A 48 -2.78 -20.43 4.10
CA TYR A 48 -3.61 -19.30 3.70
C TYR A 48 -5.05 -19.59 4.07
N GLU A 49 -5.59 -18.76 4.96
CA GLU A 49 -6.99 -18.78 5.38
C GLU A 49 -7.78 -17.70 4.63
N TYR A 50 -9.08 -17.57 4.89
CA TYR A 50 -9.93 -16.58 4.26
C TYR A 50 -9.32 -15.18 4.35
N THR A 51 -9.30 -14.42 3.24
CA THR A 51 -8.57 -13.14 3.03
C THR A 51 -7.04 -13.20 3.04
N GLY A 52 -6.46 -14.38 3.27
CA GLY A 52 -5.02 -14.62 3.21
C GLY A 52 -4.50 -14.58 1.78
N GLN A 53 -3.36 -13.92 1.60
CA GLN A 53 -2.73 -13.70 0.30
C GLN A 53 -1.22 -13.42 0.38
N SER A 54 -0.55 -13.37 -0.77
CA SER A 54 0.79 -12.80 -0.92
C SER A 54 0.95 -12.12 -2.28
N ILE A 55 2.10 -11.51 -2.55
CA ILE A 55 2.37 -10.78 -3.80
C ILE A 55 2.11 -11.63 -5.06
N SER A 56 2.36 -12.94 -5.00
CA SER A 56 2.21 -13.88 -6.12
C SER A 56 1.07 -14.88 -5.95
N VAL A 57 0.34 -14.82 -4.83
CA VAL A 57 -0.74 -15.75 -4.51
C VAL A 57 -2.03 -14.97 -4.36
N SER A 58 -2.97 -15.23 -5.27
CA SER A 58 -4.32 -14.66 -5.22
C SER A 58 -4.99 -14.93 -3.88
N GLU A 59 -5.83 -14.00 -3.45
CA GLU A 59 -6.58 -14.10 -2.21
C GLU A 59 -7.43 -15.38 -2.12
N VAL A 60 -7.46 -15.97 -0.91
CA VAL A 60 -8.37 -17.07 -0.59
C VAL A 60 -9.75 -16.50 -0.22
N VAL A 61 -10.71 -16.66 -1.13
CA VAL A 61 -12.12 -16.22 -0.94
C VAL A 61 -13.03 -17.31 -0.36
N SER A 62 -12.52 -18.53 -0.19
CA SER A 62 -13.29 -19.65 0.37
C SER A 62 -13.08 -19.77 1.88
N HIS A 63 -14.02 -20.42 2.58
CA HIS A 63 -13.83 -20.81 3.99
C HIS A 63 -12.89 -22.02 4.19
N LYS A 64 -12.34 -22.58 3.10
CA LYS A 64 -11.35 -23.65 3.15
C LYS A 64 -9.94 -23.07 3.33
N CYS A 65 -9.09 -23.85 3.98
CA CYS A 65 -7.69 -23.51 4.18
C CYS A 65 -6.84 -24.06 3.02
N ARG A 66 -5.97 -23.22 2.45
CA ARG A 66 -4.94 -23.65 1.49
C ARG A 66 -3.62 -23.88 2.24
N LEU A 67 -3.20 -25.14 2.31
CA LEU A 67 -1.88 -25.54 2.81
C LEU A 67 -0.95 -25.79 1.62
N SER A 68 0.26 -25.23 1.66
CA SER A 68 1.28 -25.46 0.64
C SER A 68 2.66 -25.60 1.25
N VAL A 69 3.45 -26.51 0.69
CA VAL A 69 4.89 -26.55 0.90
C VAL A 69 5.54 -25.89 -0.31
N SER A 70 6.35 -24.86 -0.09
CA SER A 70 7.01 -24.09 -1.14
C SER A 70 8.45 -23.77 -0.75
N GLY A 71 9.31 -23.58 -1.74
CA GLY A 71 10.72 -23.38 -1.48
C GLY A 71 11.53 -23.11 -2.73
N TRP A 72 12.84 -22.95 -2.54
CA TRP A 72 13.79 -22.72 -3.62
C TRP A 72 14.94 -23.71 -3.55
N PHE A 73 15.34 -24.20 -4.72
CA PHE A 73 16.64 -24.83 -4.91
C PHE A 73 17.68 -23.75 -5.17
N HIS A 74 18.78 -23.80 -4.44
CA HIS A 74 19.89 -22.88 -4.65
C HIS A 74 20.77 -23.36 -5.81
N GLY A 75 21.45 -22.43 -6.45
CA GLY A 75 22.33 -22.70 -7.58
C GLY A 75 23.27 -21.51 -7.83
N PRO A 76 24.06 -21.53 -8.91
CA PRO A 76 25.02 -20.48 -9.21
C PRO A 76 24.32 -19.11 -9.26
N SER A 77 24.95 -18.10 -8.65
CA SER A 77 24.41 -16.74 -8.70
C SER A 77 24.37 -16.22 -10.13
N VAL A 78 23.18 -15.84 -10.58
CA VAL A 78 22.97 -15.18 -11.86
C VAL A 78 22.99 -13.68 -11.65
N ALA A 79 23.71 -12.95 -12.49
CA ALA A 79 23.72 -11.49 -12.44
C ALA A 79 22.30 -10.95 -12.72
N ARG A 80 21.76 -10.15 -11.79
CA ARG A 80 20.49 -9.48 -11.99
C ARG A 80 20.62 -8.52 -13.19
N PRO A 81 19.71 -8.53 -14.18
CA PRO A 81 19.71 -7.54 -15.24
C PRO A 81 19.71 -6.11 -14.69
N THR A 82 20.25 -5.17 -15.47
CA THR A 82 20.15 -3.75 -15.13
C THR A 82 18.71 -3.38 -14.86
N ARG A 83 18.49 -2.71 -13.73
CA ARG A 83 17.14 -2.35 -13.28
C ARG A 83 16.46 -1.50 -14.36
N HIS A 84 15.22 -1.86 -14.68
CA HIS A 84 14.39 -1.02 -15.53
C HIS A 84 14.13 0.31 -14.82
N VAL A 85 14.25 1.42 -15.56
CA VAL A 85 13.96 2.77 -15.09
C VAL A 85 12.74 3.27 -15.84
N GLU A 86 11.64 3.48 -15.13
CA GLU A 86 10.38 3.93 -15.69
C GLU A 86 10.38 5.44 -16.00
N THR A 87 9.50 5.90 -16.90
CA THR A 87 9.50 7.29 -17.39
C THR A 87 8.80 8.27 -16.43
N PRO A 88 9.43 9.38 -15.99
CA PRO A 88 8.89 10.32 -14.99
C PRO A 88 7.48 10.88 -15.26
N LEU A 89 6.65 11.03 -14.22
CA LEU A 89 5.45 11.88 -14.26
C LEU A 89 5.85 13.36 -14.15
N ALA A 90 5.16 14.24 -14.89
CA ALA A 90 5.38 15.68 -14.82
C ALA A 90 4.89 16.25 -13.48
N ARG A 91 5.72 17.03 -12.79
CA ARG A 91 5.30 17.83 -11.62
C ARG A 91 4.94 19.25 -12.07
N SER A 92 4.01 19.89 -11.37
CA SER A 92 3.55 21.25 -11.70
C SER A 92 3.83 22.22 -10.56
N PRO A 93 4.07 23.52 -10.83
CA PRO A 93 4.10 24.56 -9.81
C PRO A 93 2.69 24.83 -9.26
N HIS A 94 2.60 25.67 -8.21
CA HIS A 94 1.30 26.15 -7.74
C HIS A 94 0.59 26.95 -8.85
N ILE A 95 -0.73 26.85 -8.89
CA ILE A 95 -1.56 27.68 -9.77
C ILE A 95 -1.73 29.05 -9.07
N PRO A 96 -1.57 30.18 -9.79
CA PRO A 96 -1.78 31.51 -9.23
C PRO A 96 -3.16 31.67 -8.59
N TYR A 97 -3.20 32.45 -7.51
CA TYR A 97 -4.11 32.29 -6.38
C TYR A 97 -5.32 33.25 -6.39
N ASP A 98 -6.47 32.73 -5.94
CA ASP A 98 -7.59 33.49 -5.40
C ASP A 98 -7.82 32.98 -3.96
N HIS A 99 -7.68 33.86 -2.95
CA HIS A 99 -7.80 33.48 -1.54
C HIS A 99 -9.22 33.13 -1.13
N GLU A 100 -10.21 33.59 -1.90
CA GLU A 100 -11.61 33.34 -1.60
C GLU A 100 -11.94 31.86 -1.64
N ILE A 101 -11.21 31.07 -2.45
CA ILE A 101 -11.43 29.62 -2.57
C ILE A 101 -11.21 28.88 -1.24
N LEU A 102 -10.26 29.33 -0.40
CA LEU A 102 -10.01 28.68 0.88
C LEU A 102 -11.18 28.89 1.83
N TYR A 103 -11.69 30.12 1.92
CA TYR A 103 -12.88 30.43 2.72
C TYR A 103 -14.13 29.78 2.17
N GLU A 104 -14.19 29.47 0.88
CA GLU A 104 -15.32 28.77 0.27
C GLU A 104 -15.30 27.27 0.61
N TRP A 105 -14.13 26.62 0.63
CA TRP A 105 -14.00 25.16 0.70
C TRP A 105 -13.60 24.61 2.06
N ILE A 106 -12.67 25.28 2.75
CA ILE A 106 -12.02 24.77 3.96
C ILE A 106 -12.85 25.12 5.20
N ASN A 107 -12.90 24.21 6.15
CA ASN A 107 -13.47 24.46 7.47
C ASN A 107 -12.71 25.61 8.16
N LEU A 108 -13.46 26.62 8.62
CA LEU A 108 -12.89 27.87 9.12
C LEU A 108 -11.99 27.71 10.35
N VAL A 109 -12.16 26.62 11.11
CA VAL A 109 -11.27 26.27 12.23
C VAL A 109 -9.81 26.13 11.75
N TYR A 110 -9.59 25.65 10.52
CA TYR A 110 -8.24 25.50 9.96
C TYR A 110 -7.67 26.77 9.32
N LEU A 111 -8.50 27.82 9.21
CA LEU A 111 -8.08 29.14 8.73
C LEU A 111 -7.79 30.11 9.88
N ASP A 112 -8.08 29.70 11.11
CA ASP A 112 -7.75 30.44 12.32
C ASP A 112 -6.25 30.32 12.65
N MET A 113 -5.63 31.44 13.02
CA MET A 113 -4.18 31.51 13.23
C MET A 113 -3.73 30.73 14.47
N ASP A 114 -4.51 30.73 15.54
CA ASP A 114 -4.18 29.99 16.76
C ASP A 114 -4.25 28.48 16.50
N SER A 115 -5.26 28.05 15.76
CA SER A 115 -5.41 26.66 15.32
C SER A 115 -4.27 26.22 14.40
N GLN A 116 -3.82 27.08 13.48
CA GLN A 116 -2.66 26.80 12.61
C GLN A 116 -1.37 26.66 13.41
N ALA A 117 -1.14 27.51 14.42
CA ALA A 117 0.03 27.40 15.28
C ALA A 117 0.05 26.07 16.06
N GLN A 118 -1.09 25.65 16.60
CA GLN A 118 -1.23 24.36 17.28
C GLN A 118 -0.98 23.17 16.34
N ILE A 119 -1.54 23.23 15.13
CA ILE A 119 -1.33 22.22 14.09
C ILE A 119 0.15 22.13 13.70
N GLN A 120 0.81 23.28 13.56
CA GLN A 120 2.23 23.32 13.24
C GLN A 120 3.08 22.70 14.35
N GLU A 121 2.81 23.03 15.62
CA GLU A 121 3.53 22.46 16.76
C GLU A 121 3.38 20.94 16.84
N GLU A 122 2.15 20.42 16.72
CA GLU A 122 1.91 18.96 16.69
C GLU A 122 2.60 18.30 15.49
N PHE A 123 2.54 18.92 14.32
CA PHE A 123 3.16 18.38 13.11
C PHE A 123 4.70 18.38 13.18
N GLU A 124 5.31 19.40 13.80
CA GLU A 124 6.76 19.45 14.03
C GLU A 124 7.22 18.34 14.98
N GLU A 125 6.42 17.99 16.00
CA GLU A 125 6.73 16.91 16.94
C GLU A 125 6.57 15.53 16.31
N ARG A 126 5.48 15.30 15.57
CA ARG A 126 5.08 13.95 15.11
C ARG A 126 5.44 13.65 13.66
N SER A 127 5.74 14.68 12.86
CA SER A 127 5.88 14.60 11.39
C SER A 127 4.62 14.05 10.68
N GLU A 128 3.49 14.04 11.37
CA GLU A 128 2.19 13.61 10.86
C GLU A 128 1.05 14.32 11.60
N ILE A 129 -0.06 14.54 10.92
CA ILE A 129 -1.30 15.01 11.54
C ILE A 129 -2.53 14.58 10.73
N LEU A 130 -3.66 14.40 11.40
CA LEU A 130 -4.96 14.11 10.81
C LEU A 130 -5.98 15.20 11.14
N LEU A 131 -6.41 15.97 10.13
CA LEU A 131 -7.39 17.03 10.27
C LEU A 131 -8.78 16.52 9.89
N LYS A 132 -9.69 16.44 10.85
CA LYS A 132 -11.07 15.94 10.65
C LYS A 132 -12.00 17.05 10.17
N ASP A 133 -13.03 16.67 9.43
CA ASP A 133 -14.00 17.62 8.88
C ASP A 133 -13.31 18.79 8.13
N PHE A 134 -12.30 18.44 7.31
CA PHE A 134 -11.39 19.41 6.70
C PHE A 134 -12.10 20.32 5.69
N LEU A 135 -12.94 19.75 4.83
CA LEU A 135 -13.82 20.53 3.98
C LEU A 135 -15.10 20.87 4.72
N LYS A 136 -15.69 22.02 4.38
CA LYS A 136 -17.05 22.36 4.81
C LYS A 136 -18.02 21.26 4.37
N LYS A 137 -18.97 20.95 5.24
CA LYS A 137 -19.90 19.83 5.07
C LYS A 137 -20.62 19.86 3.73
N GLU A 138 -21.08 21.04 3.31
CA GLU A 138 -21.82 21.22 2.05
C GLU A 138 -20.92 20.95 0.84
N LYS A 139 -19.64 21.36 0.91
CA LYS A 139 -18.66 21.14 -0.16
C LYS A 139 -18.22 19.69 -0.23
N TYR A 140 -18.04 19.04 0.91
CA TYR A 140 -17.76 17.62 0.97
C TYR A 140 -18.89 16.78 0.36
N GLN A 141 -20.15 17.13 0.65
CA GLN A 141 -21.30 16.45 0.05
C GLN A 141 -21.33 16.58 -1.48
N LEU A 142 -21.16 17.80 -1.99
CA LEU A 142 -21.08 18.04 -3.44
C LEU A 142 -19.93 17.26 -4.10
N LEU A 143 -18.79 17.15 -3.42
CA LEU A 143 -17.64 16.39 -3.90
C LEU A 143 -17.96 14.90 -3.98
N CYS A 144 -18.55 14.32 -2.93
CA CYS A 144 -18.96 12.91 -2.92
C CYS A 144 -19.98 12.59 -4.02
N GLU A 145 -20.98 13.46 -4.22
CA GLU A 145 -21.95 13.33 -5.32
C GLU A 145 -21.26 13.34 -6.69
N ALA A 146 -20.29 14.23 -6.89
CA ALA A 146 -19.53 14.30 -8.13
C ALA A 146 -18.67 13.04 -8.36
N LEU A 147 -18.05 12.48 -7.32
CA LEU A 147 -17.24 11.26 -7.40
C LEU A 147 -18.04 10.01 -7.73
N GLU A 148 -19.34 9.99 -7.39
CA GLU A 148 -20.27 8.93 -7.76
C GLU A 148 -20.76 9.02 -9.21
N SER A 149 -20.47 10.14 -9.89
CA SER A 149 -20.84 10.32 -11.30
C SER A 149 -20.15 9.31 -12.21
N LYS A 150 -20.93 8.75 -13.14
CA LYS A 150 -20.46 7.83 -14.19
C LYS A 150 -19.67 8.55 -15.29
N GLU A 151 -19.63 9.89 -15.26
CA GLU A 151 -18.92 10.70 -16.24
C GLU A 151 -17.40 10.67 -16.05
N ILE A 152 -16.93 10.37 -14.82
CA ILE A 152 -15.50 10.28 -14.53
C ILE A 152 -14.89 9.06 -15.22
N GLN A 153 -13.91 9.31 -16.09
CA GLN A 153 -13.15 8.28 -16.79
C GLN A 153 -12.01 7.75 -15.91
N TRP A 154 -12.14 6.52 -15.44
CA TRP A 154 -11.12 5.86 -14.61
C TRP A 154 -10.18 5.01 -15.45
N SER A 155 -8.88 5.09 -15.20
CA SER A 155 -7.87 4.22 -15.81
C SER A 155 -7.14 3.40 -14.75
N SER A 156 -7.00 2.10 -14.97
CA SER A 156 -6.13 1.26 -14.11
C SER A 156 -4.67 1.67 -14.29
N ARG A 157 -3.92 1.76 -13.20
CA ARG A 157 -2.52 2.21 -13.16
C ARG A 157 -1.61 1.12 -12.64
N GLY A 158 -0.51 0.90 -13.36
CA GLY A 158 0.68 0.16 -12.95
C GLY A 158 1.70 0.11 -14.09
N PRO A 159 2.98 -0.19 -13.84
CA PRO A 159 3.75 0.06 -12.61
C PRO A 159 4.09 1.55 -12.37
N ALA A 160 4.83 1.85 -11.29
CA ALA A 160 4.93 3.17 -10.65
C ALA A 160 6.21 3.97 -11.01
N ASN A 161 6.04 4.95 -11.90
CA ASN A 161 7.13 5.72 -12.50
C ASN A 161 7.85 6.73 -11.55
N LYS A 162 9.17 6.96 -11.75
CA LYS A 162 10.00 8.02 -11.08
C LYS A 162 11.23 8.47 -11.92
N ARG A 163 11.99 9.57 -11.66
CA ARG A 163 11.76 11.04 -11.76
C ARG A 163 13.05 11.76 -12.23
N LEU A 164 12.93 12.83 -13.04
CA LEU A 164 13.99 13.82 -13.33
C LEU A 164 13.31 15.17 -13.63
N GLY A 165 13.73 16.24 -12.93
CA GLY A 165 13.25 17.62 -13.15
C GLY A 165 12.99 18.37 -11.84
N HIS A 166 13.06 19.70 -11.89
CA HIS A 166 12.81 20.60 -10.75
C HIS A 166 11.38 21.18 -10.82
N PRO A 167 10.35 20.53 -10.21
CA PRO A 167 9.13 21.24 -9.71
C PRO A 167 8.47 20.70 -8.38
N VAL A 168 7.42 21.40 -7.89
CA VAL A 168 6.92 21.52 -6.49
C VAL A 168 5.85 20.50 -6.02
N CYS A 169 4.91 20.00 -6.85
CA CYS A 169 3.94 18.98 -6.40
C CYS A 169 3.41 18.04 -7.49
N VAL A 170 2.86 16.88 -7.08
CA VAL A 170 2.16 15.89 -7.92
C VAL A 170 0.86 15.49 -7.23
N GLY A 171 -0.27 15.48 -7.94
CA GLY A 171 -1.56 15.05 -7.40
C GLY A 171 -2.26 14.05 -8.30
N GLU A 172 -2.98 13.10 -7.69
CA GLU A 172 -3.86 12.17 -8.39
C GLU A 172 -5.14 11.94 -7.58
N LEU A 173 -6.28 11.85 -8.29
CA LEU A 173 -7.54 11.35 -7.75
C LEU A 173 -7.58 9.83 -7.95
N ARG A 174 -7.70 9.08 -6.85
CA ARG A 174 -7.63 7.62 -6.87
C ARG A 174 -8.95 7.02 -6.46
N ARG A 175 -9.21 5.82 -6.98
CA ARG A 175 -10.36 4.99 -6.62
C ARG A 175 -9.87 3.63 -6.15
N TRP A 176 -10.28 3.26 -4.95
CA TRP A 176 -9.85 2.06 -4.25
C TRP A 176 -11.01 1.08 -4.11
N THR A 177 -10.87 -0.10 -4.70
CA THR A 177 -11.86 -1.18 -4.61
C THR A 177 -11.15 -2.50 -4.27
N HIS A 178 -11.93 -3.53 -3.94
CA HIS A 178 -11.42 -4.89 -3.75
C HIS A 178 -10.40 -5.29 -4.82
N GLY A 179 -9.26 -5.82 -4.39
CA GLY A 179 -8.16 -6.21 -5.25
C GLY A 179 -7.09 -5.13 -5.49
N HIS A 180 -7.36 -3.87 -5.15
CA HIS A 180 -6.38 -2.79 -5.31
C HIS A 180 -5.36 -2.77 -4.17
N TYR A 181 -4.11 -2.44 -4.50
CA TYR A 181 -2.98 -2.30 -3.57
C TYR A 181 -1.85 -1.50 -4.23
N THR A 182 -0.87 -1.09 -3.43
CA THR A 182 0.46 -0.74 -3.94
C THR A 182 1.53 -1.58 -3.23
N LEU A 183 2.73 -1.61 -3.81
CA LEU A 183 3.89 -2.26 -3.21
C LEU A 183 5.05 -1.28 -3.14
N VAL A 184 5.92 -1.52 -2.17
CA VAL A 184 7.25 -0.91 -2.15
C VAL A 184 8.10 -1.55 -3.24
N HIS A 185 8.83 -0.73 -3.97
CA HIS A 185 9.73 -1.18 -5.04
C HIS A 185 11.16 -0.69 -4.81
N ASP A 186 12.15 -1.53 -5.15
CA ASP A 186 13.59 -1.21 -5.07
C ASP A 186 14.01 0.05 -5.87
N SER A 187 13.19 0.46 -6.84
CA SER A 187 13.40 1.63 -7.72
C SER A 187 12.72 2.90 -7.19
N GLN A 188 12.02 2.83 -6.05
CA GLN A 188 11.32 3.95 -5.47
C GLN A 188 12.35 4.98 -4.94
N ALA A 189 12.68 6.00 -5.74
CA ALA A 189 13.58 7.09 -5.32
C ALA A 189 13.12 7.73 -4.02
N THR A 190 13.92 7.65 -2.97
CA THR A 190 13.56 8.23 -1.68
C THR A 190 14.03 9.69 -1.63
N GLU A 191 13.08 10.58 -1.44
CA GLU A 191 13.27 12.03 -1.39
C GLU A 191 12.39 12.58 -0.28
N PHE A 192 12.84 13.67 0.36
CA PHE A 192 12.02 14.42 1.31
C PHE A 192 10.77 14.92 0.62
N ALA A 193 9.63 14.71 1.26
CA ALA A 193 8.34 15.02 0.67
C ALA A 193 7.25 15.08 1.72
N LEU A 194 6.28 15.96 1.49
CA LEU A 194 5.04 16.01 2.26
C LEU A 194 3.94 15.30 1.49
N ASP A 195 3.45 14.20 2.04
CA ASP A 195 2.29 13.51 1.50
C ASP A 195 1.00 14.09 2.07
N LEU A 196 0.01 14.26 1.21
CA LEU A 196 -1.35 14.67 1.57
C LEU A 196 -2.32 13.61 1.06
N LEU A 197 -3.15 13.09 1.96
CA LEU A 197 -4.21 12.14 1.65
C LEU A 197 -5.53 12.70 2.15
N PHE A 198 -6.48 12.92 1.26
CA PHE A 198 -7.84 13.33 1.61
C PHE A 198 -8.83 12.27 1.16
N PHE A 199 -9.54 11.64 2.08
CA PHE A 199 -10.41 10.50 1.79
C PHE A 199 -11.86 10.91 1.58
N CYS A 200 -12.53 10.22 0.65
CA CYS A 200 -13.93 10.45 0.30
C CYS A 200 -14.70 9.13 0.18
N GLY A 201 -15.91 9.09 0.75
CA GLY A 201 -16.83 7.96 0.60
C GLY A 201 -16.33 6.68 1.29
N CYS A 202 -15.72 6.80 2.46
CA CYS A 202 -15.23 5.68 3.29
C CYS A 202 -16.11 5.42 4.53
N GLU A 203 -17.36 5.87 4.53
CA GLU A 203 -18.34 5.58 5.60
C GLU A 203 -18.41 4.08 5.91
N ASP A 204 -18.35 3.70 7.19
CA ASP A 204 -18.33 2.30 7.64
C ASP A 204 -17.16 1.45 7.08
N TRP A 205 -16.04 2.05 6.67
CA TRP A 205 -14.87 1.30 6.25
C TRP A 205 -14.17 0.66 7.44
N ASP A 206 -14.11 -0.66 7.45
CA ASP A 206 -13.43 -1.43 8.49
C ASP A 206 -11.93 -1.54 8.17
N PRO A 207 -11.01 -1.23 9.10
CA PRO A 207 -9.57 -1.44 8.91
C PRO A 207 -9.20 -2.88 8.52
N GLU A 208 -9.99 -3.88 8.91
CA GLU A 208 -9.79 -5.28 8.50
C GLU A 208 -9.95 -5.49 6.99
N TYR A 209 -10.61 -4.57 6.28
CA TYR A 209 -10.74 -4.63 4.82
C TYR A 209 -9.43 -4.32 4.11
N GLY A 210 -8.47 -3.69 4.78
CA GLY A 210 -7.28 -3.10 4.15
C GLY A 210 -7.56 -1.73 3.55
N GLY A 211 -6.76 -1.30 2.57
CA GLY A 211 -6.89 0.03 1.94
C GLY A 211 -6.26 1.18 2.73
N PHE A 212 -5.76 0.93 3.95
CA PHE A 212 -4.97 1.90 4.69
C PHE A 212 -3.59 2.10 4.08
N THR A 213 -3.03 3.30 4.25
CA THR A 213 -1.66 3.62 3.86
C THR A 213 -0.72 3.36 5.02
N SER A 214 0.23 2.46 4.85
CA SER A 214 1.26 2.13 5.83
C SER A 214 2.59 2.77 5.42
N TYR A 215 3.25 3.42 6.38
CA TYR A 215 4.58 4.00 6.27
C TYR A 215 5.56 3.13 7.06
N ILE A 216 6.67 2.77 6.42
CA ILE A 216 7.65 1.82 6.96
C ILE A 216 9.08 2.36 6.80
N ALA A 217 9.95 1.97 7.72
CA ALA A 217 11.38 2.26 7.63
C ALA A 217 12.05 1.41 6.52
N LYS A 218 12.99 2.01 5.81
CA LYS A 218 13.63 1.40 4.64
C LYS A 218 14.62 0.33 5.04
N GLY A 219 14.36 -0.89 4.57
CA GLY A 219 15.21 -2.04 4.86
C GLY A 219 14.97 -2.65 6.25
N GLU A 220 13.93 -2.19 6.95
CA GLU A 220 13.53 -2.67 8.27
C GLU A 220 12.11 -3.25 8.22
N ASP A 221 11.78 -4.10 9.18
CA ASP A 221 10.44 -4.69 9.35
C ASP A 221 9.54 -3.81 10.26
N GLU A 222 9.90 -2.53 10.46
CA GLU A 222 9.22 -1.60 11.36
C GLU A 222 8.17 -0.77 10.61
N GLU A 223 6.92 -0.85 11.08
CA GLU A 223 5.83 0.04 10.68
C GLU A 223 5.85 1.29 11.55
N LEU A 224 6.02 2.45 10.91
CA LEU A 224 6.15 3.76 11.56
C LEU A 224 4.76 4.38 11.81
N LEU A 225 3.88 4.30 10.82
CA LEU A 225 2.57 4.95 10.84
C LEU A 225 1.58 4.23 9.93
N THR A 226 0.33 4.14 10.37
CA THR A 226 -0.79 3.68 9.54
C THR A 226 -1.87 4.76 9.46
N VAL A 227 -2.22 5.17 8.24
CA VAL A 227 -3.29 6.12 7.95
C VAL A 227 -4.50 5.36 7.40
N ASN A 228 -5.59 5.34 8.18
CA ASN A 228 -6.83 4.68 7.80
C ASN A 228 -7.73 5.63 6.97
N PRO A 229 -8.51 5.11 6.00
CA PRO A 229 -9.51 5.91 5.31
C PRO A 229 -10.60 6.39 6.29
N GLU A 230 -10.77 7.71 6.41
CA GLU A 230 -11.80 8.33 7.24
C GLU A 230 -12.41 9.53 6.48
N ASP A 231 -13.75 9.63 6.46
CA ASP A 231 -14.42 10.62 5.62
C ASP A 231 -14.06 12.05 6.00
N ASN A 232 -13.88 12.89 4.98
CA ASN A 232 -13.58 14.30 5.14
C ASN A 232 -12.35 14.57 6.03
N CYS A 233 -11.43 13.61 6.10
CA CYS A 233 -10.20 13.75 6.87
C CYS A 233 -9.01 13.97 5.94
N LEU A 234 -8.20 14.98 6.27
CA LEU A 234 -6.93 15.28 5.62
C LEU A 234 -5.78 14.75 6.47
N ALA A 235 -5.07 13.74 5.98
CA ALA A 235 -3.82 13.29 6.57
C ALA A 235 -2.64 13.98 5.89
N LEU A 236 -1.74 14.57 6.68
CA LEU A 236 -0.45 15.07 6.24
C LEU A 236 0.63 14.21 6.88
N VAL A 237 1.59 13.75 6.08
CA VAL A 237 2.72 12.94 6.57
C VAL A 237 4.00 13.42 5.90
N TYR A 238 4.96 13.88 6.70
CA TYR A 238 6.29 14.23 6.21
C TYR A 238 7.16 12.98 6.15
N ARG A 239 7.73 12.71 4.98
CA ARG A 239 8.63 11.56 4.77
C ARG A 239 10.04 12.04 4.54
N ASP A 240 10.98 11.32 5.13
CA ASP A 240 12.40 11.44 4.84
C ASP A 240 12.86 10.46 3.73
N LYS A 241 14.19 10.32 3.59
CA LYS A 241 14.81 9.42 2.60
C LYS A 241 14.81 7.95 3.00
N GLU A 242 14.48 7.64 4.25
CA GLU A 242 14.42 6.27 4.77
C GLU A 242 12.98 5.83 5.04
N THR A 243 12.00 6.66 4.71
CA THR A 243 10.58 6.32 4.84
C THR A 243 9.98 5.92 3.50
N MET A 244 9.40 4.72 3.45
CA MET A 244 8.64 4.21 2.31
C MET A 244 7.16 4.10 2.68
N LYS A 245 6.28 4.02 1.67
CA LYS A 245 4.85 3.80 1.91
C LYS A 245 4.23 2.84 0.91
N PHE A 246 3.17 2.19 1.33
CA PHE A 246 2.31 1.40 0.45
C PHE A 246 0.86 1.44 0.95
N VAL A 247 -0.08 1.15 0.05
CA VAL A 247 -1.49 0.97 0.37
C VAL A 247 -1.77 -0.51 0.51
N LYS A 248 -2.24 -0.92 1.69
CA LYS A 248 -2.55 -2.32 1.98
C LYS A 248 -3.65 -2.82 1.04
N TYR A 249 -3.50 -4.04 0.57
CA TYR A 249 -4.49 -4.69 -0.28
C TYR A 249 -5.89 -4.72 0.32
N ILE A 250 -6.87 -4.42 -0.52
CA ILE A 250 -8.29 -4.44 -0.16
C ILE A 250 -8.89 -5.82 -0.39
N ASN A 251 -9.16 -6.52 0.70
CA ASN A 251 -9.60 -7.92 0.67
C ASN A 251 -11.12 -8.09 0.48
N HIS A 252 -11.54 -9.35 0.34
CA HIS A 252 -12.90 -9.73 0.01
C HIS A 252 -13.92 -9.33 1.07
N ARG A 253 -13.49 -9.13 2.33
CA ARG A 253 -14.39 -8.63 3.39
C ARG A 253 -14.92 -7.24 3.09
N SER A 254 -14.20 -6.43 2.30
CA SER A 254 -14.69 -5.11 1.86
C SER A 254 -16.04 -5.18 1.12
N LEU A 255 -16.38 -6.31 0.50
CA LEU A 255 -17.67 -6.49 -0.17
C LEU A 255 -18.85 -6.56 0.81
N ALA A 256 -18.60 -6.85 2.10
CA ALA A 256 -19.64 -6.79 3.13
C ALA A 256 -20.24 -5.37 3.26
N ARG A 257 -19.49 -4.34 2.87
CA ARG A 257 -19.95 -2.95 2.84
C ARG A 257 -21.12 -2.74 1.89
N LEU A 258 -21.25 -3.56 0.84
CA LEU A 258 -22.38 -3.49 -0.11
C LEU A 258 -23.73 -3.77 0.54
N ASN A 259 -23.76 -4.40 1.72
CA ASN A 259 -24.99 -4.61 2.48
C ASN A 259 -25.56 -3.29 3.04
N LYS A 260 -24.69 -2.34 3.38
CA LYS A 260 -25.07 -1.01 3.87
C LYS A 260 -25.12 0.03 2.74
N HIS A 261 -24.21 -0.09 1.78
CA HIS A 261 -23.99 0.88 0.70
C HIS A 261 -23.96 0.16 -0.67
N PRO A 262 -25.11 -0.21 -1.27
CA PRO A 262 -25.18 -1.12 -2.43
C PRO A 262 -24.47 -0.61 -3.70
N ASP A 263 -24.43 0.71 -3.88
CA ASP A 263 -23.85 1.35 -5.06
C ASP A 263 -22.35 1.68 -4.89
N ARG A 264 -21.81 1.53 -3.67
CA ARG A 264 -20.46 1.97 -3.31
C ARG A 264 -19.50 0.79 -3.09
N ARG A 265 -18.70 0.47 -4.12
CA ARG A 265 -17.78 -0.69 -4.16
C ARG A 265 -16.40 -0.45 -3.52
N GLY A 266 -16.21 0.68 -2.84
CA GLY A 266 -14.89 1.17 -2.46
C GLY A 266 -14.93 2.60 -1.93
N PHE A 267 -13.79 3.28 -1.94
CA PHE A 267 -13.66 4.69 -1.58
C PHE A 267 -12.75 5.42 -2.57
N TRP A 268 -12.68 6.74 -2.43
CA TRP A 268 -11.79 7.59 -3.22
C TRP A 268 -10.83 8.34 -2.32
N ASP A 269 -9.71 8.77 -2.86
CA ASP A 269 -8.88 9.76 -2.20
C ASP A 269 -8.25 10.74 -3.20
N PHE A 270 -7.91 11.92 -2.70
CA PHE A 270 -6.99 12.83 -3.34
C PHE A 270 -5.61 12.61 -2.71
N SER A 271 -4.67 12.14 -3.51
CA SER A 271 -3.30 11.87 -3.09
C SER A 271 -2.37 12.87 -3.73
N PHE A 272 -1.87 13.80 -2.92
CA PHE A 272 -0.86 14.77 -3.34
C PHE A 272 0.47 14.51 -2.66
N VAL A 273 1.55 14.87 -3.34
CA VAL A 273 2.89 14.89 -2.78
C VAL A 273 3.55 16.22 -3.14
N TYR A 274 4.00 16.93 -2.13
CA TYR A 274 4.70 18.21 -2.23
C TYR A 274 6.18 18.01 -1.97
N TYR A 275 6.99 18.81 -2.66
CA TYR A 275 8.45 18.83 -2.62
C TYR A 275 8.91 20.24 -2.35
N GLU A 276 9.91 20.37 -1.49
CA GLU A 276 10.65 21.62 -1.29
C GLU A 276 11.59 21.92 -2.47
#